data_AF-A0A955CIG7-F1
#
_entry.id   AF-A0A955CIG7-F1
#
_cell.length_a   1.000
_cell.length_b   1.000
_cell.length_c   1.000
_cell.angle_alpha   90.00
_cell.angle_beta   90.00
_cell.angle_gamma   90.00
#
_symmetry.space_group_name_H-M   'P 1'
#
loop_
_entity.id
_entity.type
_entity.pdbx_description
1 polymer ?
#
loop_
_entity_poly.entity_id
_entity_poly.type
_entity_poly.pdbx_seq_one_letter_code
_entity_poly.pdbx_strand_id
1 'polypeptide(L)'
;MTLARSKTLAELKAAKQGEPANVYEQRRGTSTQRGYDKAWRRLRAEKIANDPLCEECLKRDRLTPTEEVDHVEPFQGPDDPLRLDYDNLRSLC
;
A
#
# COMPACT_ATOMS: atom_id res chain seq x y z
N MET A 1 27.61 -48.33 6.28
CA MET A 1 27.59 -47.32 7.35
C MET A 1 28.09 -46.00 6.76
N THR A 2 27.18 -45.18 6.22
CA THR A 2 27.56 -43.93 5.53
C THR A 2 27.33 -42.79 6.51
N LEU A 3 28.40 -42.22 7.07
CA LEU A 3 28.35 -41.07 7.95
C LEU A 3 27.87 -39.84 7.16
N ALA A 4 26.74 -39.26 7.58
CA ALA A 4 26.25 -37.99 7.06
C ALA A 4 27.29 -36.89 7.33
N ARG A 5 27.64 -36.11 6.30
CA ARG A 5 28.49 -34.94 6.46
C ARG A 5 27.71 -33.87 7.24
N SER A 6 28.01 -33.75 8.53
CA SER A 6 27.52 -32.64 9.35
C SER A 6 28.10 -31.34 8.81
N LYS A 7 27.22 -30.44 8.35
CA LYS A 7 27.59 -29.11 7.92
C LYS A 7 28.28 -28.36 9.07
N THR A 8 29.36 -27.66 8.76
CA THR A 8 30.14 -26.86 9.71
C THR A 8 29.31 -25.67 10.22
N LEU A 9 29.64 -25.15 11.40
CA LEU A 9 28.95 -24.00 12.02
C LEU A 9 28.99 -22.74 11.11
N ALA A 10 29.95 -22.66 10.19
CA ALA A 10 30.05 -21.60 9.18
C ALA A 10 28.96 -21.71 8.09
N GLU A 11 28.57 -22.93 7.70
CA GLU A 11 27.54 -23.18 6.68
C GLU A 11 26.12 -22.89 7.20
N LEU A 12 25.88 -23.03 8.52
CA LEU A 12 24.59 -22.71 9.15
C LEU A 12 24.38 -21.18 9.33
N LYS A 13 25.45 -20.39 9.41
CA LYS A 13 25.38 -18.93 9.58
C LYS A 13 25.11 -18.15 8.28
N ALA A 14 25.24 -18.78 7.12
CA ALA A 14 24.99 -18.13 5.83
C ALA A 14 23.49 -17.91 5.51
N ALA A 15 22.57 -18.62 6.18
CA ALA A 15 21.15 -18.62 5.86
C ALA A 15 20.32 -17.47 6.48
N LYS A 16 20.96 -16.51 7.16
CA LYS A 16 20.27 -15.41 7.89
C LYS A 16 20.60 -14.01 7.37
N GLN A 17 20.90 -13.90 6.08
CA GLN A 17 21.05 -12.60 5.42
C GLN A 17 19.70 -12.25 4.77
N GLY A 18 18.95 -11.33 5.38
CA GLY A 18 17.76 -10.76 4.74
C GLY A 18 18.14 -10.08 3.42
N GLU A 19 17.29 -10.22 2.40
CA GLU A 19 17.50 -9.57 1.10
C GLU A 19 17.67 -8.05 1.30
N PRO A 20 18.62 -7.39 0.60
CA PRO A 20 18.86 -5.96 0.75
C PRO A 20 17.59 -5.19 0.34
N ALA A 21 17.17 -4.22 1.17
CA ALA A 21 15.95 -3.41 1.00
C ALA A 21 15.74 -2.86 -0.43
N ASN A 22 16.84 -2.64 -1.15
CA ASN A 22 16.89 -2.15 -2.52
C ASN A 22 16.21 -3.11 -3.55
N VAL A 23 16.27 -4.43 -3.37
CA VAL A 23 15.67 -5.40 -4.31
C VAL A 23 14.15 -5.42 -4.19
N TYR A 24 13.60 -5.26 -2.98
CA TYR A 24 12.16 -5.19 -2.76
C TYR A 24 11.54 -3.93 -3.36
N GLU A 25 12.21 -2.78 -3.24
CA GLU A 25 11.75 -1.52 -3.84
C GLU A 25 11.77 -1.58 -5.38
N GLN A 26 12.79 -2.17 -5.98
CA GLN A 26 12.86 -2.37 -7.43
C GLN A 26 11.72 -3.25 -7.96
N ARG A 27 11.34 -4.32 -7.25
CA ARG A 27 10.23 -5.20 -7.63
C ARG A 27 8.85 -4.54 -7.46
N ARG A 28 8.70 -3.63 -6.49
CA ARG A 28 7.43 -2.94 -6.20
C ARG A 28 7.07 -1.87 -7.23
N GLY A 29 8.07 -1.30 -7.89
CA GLY A 29 7.89 -0.19 -8.83
C GLY A 29 7.56 1.14 -8.13
N THR A 30 7.60 2.22 -8.89
CA THR A 30 7.29 3.57 -8.42
C THR A 30 5.81 3.73 -8.05
N SER A 31 5.49 4.75 -7.24
CA SER A 31 4.09 5.05 -6.88
C SER A 31 3.19 5.23 -8.11
N THR A 32 3.72 5.90 -9.14
CA THR A 32 3.02 6.10 -10.42
C THR A 32 2.78 4.79 -11.14
N GLN A 33 3.78 3.89 -11.22
CA GLN A 33 3.62 2.55 -11.82
C GLN A 33 2.59 1.69 -11.09
N ARG A 34 2.41 1.93 -9.79
CA ARG A 34 1.37 1.28 -8.98
C ARG A 34 -0.01 1.92 -9.12
N GLY A 35 -0.16 3.00 -9.89
CA GLY A 35 -1.45 3.65 -10.14
C GLY A 35 -1.70 4.94 -9.35
N TYR A 36 -0.77 5.38 -8.49
CA TYR A 36 -0.88 6.64 -7.75
C TYR A 36 -0.31 7.82 -8.57
N ASP A 37 -0.81 7.96 -9.79
CA ASP A 37 -0.38 8.94 -10.79
C ASP A 37 -1.04 10.33 -10.60
N LYS A 38 -0.97 11.18 -11.63
CA LYS A 38 -1.59 12.51 -11.62
C LYS A 38 -3.13 12.43 -11.54
N ALA A 39 -3.75 11.43 -12.17
CA ALA A 39 -5.19 11.26 -12.14
C ALA A 39 -5.66 10.94 -10.71
N TRP A 40 -4.95 10.05 -10.02
CA TRP A 40 -5.20 9.78 -8.60
C TRP A 40 -5.09 11.04 -7.73
N ARG A 41 -4.03 11.83 -7.88
CA ARG A 41 -3.86 13.07 -7.10
C ARG A 41 -5.00 14.07 -7.30
N ARG A 42 -5.49 14.18 -8.54
CA ARG A 42 -6.65 15.03 -8.86
C ARG A 42 -7.91 14.51 -8.19
N LEU A 43 -8.22 13.23 -8.36
CA LEU A 43 -9.39 12.58 -7.76
C LEU A 43 -9.37 12.71 -6.23
N ARG A 44 -8.22 12.48 -5.60
CA ARG A 44 -8.02 12.67 -4.15
C ARG A 44 -8.32 14.10 -3.71
N ALA A 45 -7.86 15.10 -4.45
CA ALA A 45 -8.13 16.49 -4.12
C ALA A 45 -9.63 16.83 -4.24
N GLU A 46 -10.29 16.30 -5.28
CA GLU A 46 -11.75 16.45 -5.46
C GLU A 46 -12.53 15.74 -4.33
N LYS A 47 -12.13 14.52 -3.93
CA LYS A 47 -12.73 13.78 -2.80
C LYS A 47 -12.59 14.54 -1.48
N ILE A 48 -11.41 15.09 -1.16
CA ILE A 48 -11.21 15.88 0.08
C ILE A 48 -12.03 17.17 0.06
N ALA A 49 -12.16 17.83 -1.10
CA ALA A 49 -12.96 19.04 -1.22
C ALA A 49 -14.46 18.79 -1.00
N ASN A 50 -14.97 17.66 -1.49
CA ASN A 50 -16.38 17.27 -1.34
C ASN A 50 -16.67 16.67 0.04
N ASP A 51 -15.76 15.84 0.56
CA ASP A 51 -15.88 15.14 1.84
C ASP A 51 -14.76 15.59 2.80
N PRO A 52 -14.88 16.81 3.38
CA PRO A 52 -13.82 17.39 4.21
C PRO A 52 -13.72 16.76 5.60
N LEU A 53 -14.62 15.83 5.95
CA LEU A 53 -14.66 15.14 7.24
C LEU A 53 -14.44 13.64 7.07
N CYS A 54 -13.79 13.02 8.06
CA CYS A 54 -13.60 11.58 8.14
C CYS A 54 -14.95 10.86 8.25
N GLU A 55 -15.23 9.98 7.29
CA GLU A 55 -16.50 9.26 7.19
C GLU A 55 -16.72 8.32 8.39
N GLU A 56 -15.65 7.72 8.92
CA GLU A 56 -15.71 6.84 10.09
C GLU A 56 -15.92 7.59 11.40
N CYS A 57 -15.42 8.83 11.49
CA CYS A 57 -15.69 9.71 12.63
C CYS A 57 -17.13 10.25 12.57
N LEU A 58 -17.61 10.60 11.38
CA LEU A 58 -18.96 11.11 11.18
C LEU A 58 -20.02 10.07 11.59
N LYS A 59 -19.80 8.78 11.29
CA LYS A 59 -20.64 7.66 11.77
C LYS A 59 -20.73 7.54 13.30
N ARG A 60 -19.79 8.16 14.02
CA ARG A 60 -19.72 8.18 15.49
C ARG A 60 -20.06 9.58 16.05
N ASP A 61 -20.72 10.43 15.26
CA ASP A 61 -21.05 11.82 15.59
C ASP A 61 -19.82 12.68 15.95
N ARG A 62 -18.66 12.38 15.37
CA ARG A 62 -17.43 13.16 15.55
C ARG A 62 -17.07 13.90 14.27
N LEU A 63 -16.84 15.21 14.38
CA LEU A 63 -16.37 16.06 13.29
C LEU A 63 -14.84 16.12 13.33
N THR A 64 -14.19 15.29 12.51
CA THR A 64 -12.72 15.24 12.38
C THR A 64 -12.36 15.48 10.92
N PRO A 65 -11.41 16.38 10.61
CA PRO A 65 -11.04 16.67 9.23
C PRO A 65 -10.44 15.44 8.53
N THR A 66 -10.64 15.35 7.22
CA THR A 66 -10.02 14.34 6.36
C THR A 66 -8.55 14.65 6.12
N GLU A 67 -7.66 13.70 6.40
CA GLU A 67 -6.23 13.80 6.10
C GLU A 67 -5.81 12.86 4.97
N GLU A 68 -6.49 11.72 4.85
CA GLU A 68 -6.21 10.68 3.88
C GLU A 68 -7.46 10.22 3.13
N VAL A 69 -7.24 9.66 1.93
CA VAL A 69 -8.29 9.06 1.11
C VAL A 69 -7.80 7.66 0.74
N ASP A 70 -8.58 6.66 1.12
CA ASP A 70 -8.26 5.25 0.92
C ASP A 70 -9.28 4.57 0.00
N HIS A 71 -8.85 3.49 -0.65
CA HIS A 71 -9.74 2.64 -1.44
C HIS A 71 -10.48 1.67 -0.52
N VAL A 72 -11.80 1.58 -0.65
CA VAL A 72 -12.64 0.62 0.10
C VAL A 72 -12.31 -0.80 -0.32
N GLU A 73 -12.29 -1.04 -1.62
CA GLU A 73 -11.85 -2.27 -2.25
C GLU A 73 -10.45 -2.08 -2.87
N PRO A 74 -9.49 -2.96 -2.55
CA PRO A 74 -8.17 -2.92 -3.16
C PRO A 74 -8.26 -3.10 -4.68
N PHE A 75 -7.49 -2.30 -5.42
CA PHE A 75 -7.38 -2.41 -6.87
C PHE A 75 -6.06 -3.10 -7.29
N GLN A 76 -6.03 -3.70 -8.47
CA GLN A 76 -4.90 -4.43 -9.02
C GLN A 76 -4.20 -3.65 -10.15
N GLY A 77 -3.38 -2.68 -9.76
CA GLY A 77 -2.51 -1.96 -10.70
C GLY A 77 -3.20 -0.81 -11.46
N PRO A 78 -2.49 -0.17 -12.41
CA PRO A 78 -2.91 1.10 -13.00
C PRO A 78 -4.14 1.02 -13.92
N ASP A 79 -4.42 -0.15 -14.50
CA ASP A 79 -5.50 -0.37 -15.46
C ASP A 79 -6.81 -0.82 -14.80
N ASP A 80 -6.79 -1.09 -13.49
CA ASP A 80 -7.99 -1.49 -12.75
C ASP A 80 -8.95 -0.30 -12.62
N PRO A 81 -10.23 -0.43 -13.04
CA PRO A 81 -11.22 0.65 -12.90
C PRO A 81 -11.44 1.07 -11.43
N LEU A 82 -11.31 0.16 -10.47
CA LEU A 82 -11.48 0.45 -9.04
C LEU A 82 -10.46 1.47 -8.52
N ARG A 83 -9.35 1.67 -9.24
CA ARG A 83 -8.31 2.66 -8.90
C ARG A 83 -8.83 4.09 -8.90
N LEU A 84 -9.70 4.42 -9.86
CA LEU A 84 -10.23 5.78 -10.05
C LEU A 84 -11.75 5.85 -9.89
N ASP A 85 -12.35 4.81 -9.34
CA ASP A 85 -13.76 4.81 -8.97
C ASP A 85 -13.95 5.69 -7.73
N TYR A 86 -14.76 6.75 -7.86
CA TYR A 86 -15.04 7.70 -6.78
C TYR A 86 -15.82 7.05 -5.63
N ASP A 87 -16.74 6.13 -5.95
CA ASP A 87 -17.58 5.45 -4.97
C ASP A 87 -16.78 4.40 -4.19
N ASN A 88 -15.63 3.97 -4.74
CA ASN A 88 -14.67 3.11 -4.07
C ASN A 88 -13.73 3.90 -3.13
N LEU A 89 -13.93 5.20 -2.89
CA LEU A 89 -13.05 6.00 -2.03
C LEU A 89 -13.70 6.34 -0.70
N ARG A 90 -12.87 6.33 0.35
CA ARG A 90 -13.25 6.73 1.70
C ARG A 90 -12.34 7.82 2.23
N SER A 91 -12.94 8.90 2.73
CA SER A 91 -12.24 9.96 3.44
C SER A 91 -12.00 9.58 4.90
N LEU A 92 -10.74 9.57 5.34
CA LEU A 92 -10.31 9.17 6.68
C LEU A 92 -9.43 10.25 7.34
N CYS A 93 -9.36 10.21 8.67
CA CYS A 93 -8.52 11.06 9.51
C CYS A 93 -7.21 10.37 9.86
#